data_AF-A0A2E9NT40-F1
#
_entry.id   AF-A0A2E9NT40-F1
#
_cell.length_a   1.000
_cell.length_b   1.000
_cell.length_c   1.000
_cell.angle_alpha   90.00
_cell.angle_beta   90.00
_cell.angle_gamma   90.00
#
_symmetry.space_group_name_H-M   'P 1'
#
loop_
_entity.id
_entity.type
_entity.pdbx_description
1 polymer ?
#
loop_
_entity_poly.entity_id
_entity_poly.type
_entity_poly.pdbx_seq_one_letter_code
_entity_poly.pdbx_strand_id
1 'polypeptide(L)'
;MELKNYRQWRSYCKGGVEDKPTKPSDIPSSPDQKYRDNGWISWSDWLGTGRLGPHDSVWCLFQTAREFVRSLGLTSEAEWRKYRKGDLPDKGLKPDDIPNTPAKVY
;
A
#
# COMPACT_ATOMS: atom_id res chain seq x y z
N MET A 1 4.51 -12.12 -12.58
CA MET A 1 4.99 -11.82 -11.21
C MET A 1 4.92 -10.32 -10.93
N GLU A 2 4.10 -9.87 -9.98
CA GLU A 2 4.03 -8.48 -9.51
C GLU A 2 5.28 -8.09 -8.70
N LEU A 3 5.77 -6.84 -8.85
CA LEU A 3 6.85 -6.30 -8.01
C LEU A 3 6.24 -5.76 -6.72
N LYS A 4 6.64 -6.32 -5.57
CA LYS A 4 6.00 -6.08 -4.27
C LYS A 4 6.84 -5.25 -3.31
N ASN A 5 8.11 -5.02 -3.60
CA ASN A 5 9.01 -4.27 -2.73
C ASN A 5 10.26 -3.77 -3.47
N TYR A 6 11.00 -2.87 -2.79
CA TYR A 6 12.28 -2.31 -3.20
C TYR A 6 13.29 -3.35 -3.73
N ARG A 7 13.39 -4.54 -3.09
CA ARG A 7 14.39 -5.56 -3.49
C ARG A 7 14.06 -6.13 -4.86
N GLN A 8 12.79 -6.42 -5.11
CA GLN A 8 12.32 -6.90 -6.40
C GLN A 8 12.46 -5.81 -7.47
N TRP A 9 12.16 -4.55 -7.14
CA TRP A 9 12.41 -3.42 -8.02
C TRP A 9 13.88 -3.27 -8.40
N ARG A 10 14.79 -3.36 -7.42
CA ARG A 10 16.23 -3.28 -7.65
C ARG A 10 16.75 -4.45 -8.50
N SER A 11 16.22 -5.65 -8.30
CA SER A 11 16.54 -6.82 -9.13
C SER A 11 16.07 -6.64 -10.57
N TYR A 12 14.87 -6.10 -10.75
CA TYR A 12 14.33 -5.74 -12.06
C TYR A 12 15.18 -4.67 -12.77
N CYS A 13 15.59 -3.63 -12.06
CA CYS A 13 16.47 -2.59 -12.60
C CYS A 13 17.86 -3.11 -13.03
N LYS A 14 18.30 -4.24 -12.47
CA LYS A 14 19.57 -4.89 -12.82
C LYS A 14 19.45 -5.88 -13.99
N GLY A 15 18.28 -5.97 -14.63
CA GLY A 15 18.06 -6.82 -15.80
C GLY A 15 17.75 -8.29 -15.48
N GLY A 16 17.41 -8.62 -14.23
CA GLY A 16 17.26 -10.00 -13.76
C GLY A 16 15.84 -10.55 -13.76
N VAL A 17 14.96 -10.14 -14.68
CA VAL A 17 13.58 -10.68 -14.73
C VAL A 17 13.24 -11.06 -16.17
N GLU A 18 13.32 -12.37 -16.45
CA GLU A 18 13.18 -13.01 -17.77
C GLU A 18 11.82 -12.76 -18.44
N ASP A 19 10.79 -12.42 -17.64
CA ASP A 19 9.41 -12.18 -18.10
C ASP A 19 8.94 -10.72 -17.94
N LYS A 20 9.85 -9.73 -17.90
CA LYS A 20 9.46 -8.31 -17.85
C LYS A 20 10.10 -7.49 -18.96
N PRO A 21 9.36 -6.48 -19.48
CA PRO A 21 9.94 -5.52 -20.42
C PRO A 21 11.16 -4.84 -19.80
N THR A 22 12.14 -4.48 -20.62
CA THR A 22 13.30 -3.75 -20.13
C THR A 22 12.83 -2.44 -19.49
N LYS A 23 13.35 -2.13 -18.30
CA LYS A 23 13.05 -0.88 -17.60
C LYS A 23 13.33 0.31 -18.54
N PRO A 24 12.36 1.22 -18.75
CA PRO A 24 12.60 2.46 -19.49
C PRO A 24 13.79 3.25 -18.93
N SER A 25 14.57 3.88 -19.80
CA SER A 25 15.72 4.71 -19.41
C SER A 25 15.33 5.83 -18.45
N ASP A 26 14.12 6.37 -18.63
CA ASP A 26 13.62 7.54 -17.91
C ASP A 26 13.18 7.21 -16.47
N ILE A 27 13.08 5.93 -16.16
CA ILE A 27 12.71 5.49 -14.82
C ILE A 27 13.98 5.24 -13.99
N PRO A 28 14.21 5.98 -12.90
CA PRO A 28 15.39 5.79 -12.06
C PRO A 28 15.36 4.43 -11.32
N SER A 29 16.52 3.88 -11.01
CA SER A 29 16.65 2.67 -10.17
C SER A 29 16.36 2.94 -8.69
N SER A 30 16.47 4.19 -8.26
CA SER A 30 16.15 4.71 -6.92
C SER A 30 15.13 5.86 -7.03
N PRO A 31 13.87 5.57 -7.37
CA PRO A 31 12.81 6.58 -7.49
C PRO A 31 12.52 7.29 -6.16
N ASP A 32 12.69 6.58 -5.04
CA ASP A 32 12.58 7.11 -3.67
C ASP A 32 13.53 8.27 -3.38
N GLN A 33 14.69 8.29 -4.03
CA GLN A 33 15.67 9.36 -3.90
C GLN A 33 15.45 10.44 -4.96
N LYS A 34 15.18 10.03 -6.20
CA LYS A 34 14.99 10.96 -7.32
C LYS A 34 13.75 11.84 -7.16
N TYR A 35 12.67 11.25 -6.64
CA TYR A 35 11.37 11.92 -6.49
C TYR A 35 11.06 12.33 -5.05
N ARG A 36 12.01 12.18 -4.11
CA ARG A 36 11.80 12.48 -2.68
C ARG A 36 11.05 13.80 -2.44
N ASP A 37 11.50 14.86 -3.08
CA ASP A 37 10.93 16.21 -2.95
C ASP A 37 10.01 16.59 -4.13
N ASN A 38 9.76 15.64 -5.05
CA ASN A 38 8.99 15.81 -6.28
C ASN A 38 7.84 14.81 -6.37
N GLY A 39 7.15 14.55 -5.25
CA GLY A 39 5.94 13.74 -5.21
C GLY A 39 6.15 12.24 -4.96
N TRP A 40 7.30 11.83 -4.42
CA TRP A 40 7.45 10.47 -3.89
C TRP A 40 6.54 10.27 -2.68
N ILE A 41 5.64 9.29 -2.76
CA ILE A 41 4.75 8.92 -1.66
C ILE A 41 5.32 7.71 -0.92
N SER A 42 5.45 6.58 -1.61
CA SER A 42 5.95 5.34 -1.03
C SER A 42 6.34 4.32 -2.10
N TRP A 43 7.03 3.25 -1.68
CA TRP A 43 7.26 2.11 -2.56
C TRP A 43 5.96 1.43 -3.00
N SER A 44 4.92 1.49 -2.17
CA SER A 44 3.67 0.82 -2.43
C SER A 44 2.81 1.56 -3.44
N ASP A 45 2.83 2.89 -3.38
CA ASP A 45 2.30 3.81 -4.39
C ASP A 45 3.04 3.63 -5.73
N TRP A 46 4.37 3.70 -5.71
CA TRP A 46 5.21 3.54 -6.89
C TRP A 46 5.04 2.19 -7.61
N LEU A 47 4.87 1.11 -6.86
CA LEU A 47 4.70 -0.24 -7.40
C LEU A 47 3.23 -0.61 -7.66
N GLY A 48 2.27 0.27 -7.33
CA GLY A 48 0.84 0.00 -7.49
C GLY A 48 0.32 -1.16 -6.63
N THR A 49 0.96 -1.43 -5.49
CA THR A 49 0.62 -2.60 -4.65
C THR A 49 -0.48 -2.34 -3.64
N GLY A 50 -0.90 -1.07 -3.45
CA GLY A 50 -1.95 -0.67 -2.50
C GLY A 50 -1.68 -1.06 -1.05
N ARG A 51 -0.43 -1.35 -0.67
CA ARG A 51 -0.06 -1.79 0.67
C ARG A 51 0.92 -0.83 1.30
N LEU A 52 0.48 0.30 1.84
CA LEU A 52 1.38 1.19 2.59
C LEU A 52 2.07 0.39 3.71
N GLY A 53 3.41 0.38 3.69
CA GLY A 53 4.20 -0.24 4.74
C GLY A 53 4.09 0.57 6.04
N PRO A 54 4.36 -0.01 7.21
CA PRO A 54 4.23 0.69 8.50
C PRO A 54 5.01 2.02 8.59
N HIS A 55 6.10 2.14 7.84
CA HIS A 55 6.94 3.34 7.77
C HIS A 55 6.47 4.38 6.75
N ASP A 56 5.65 3.97 5.79
CA ASP A 56 5.17 4.81 4.68
C ASP A 56 3.72 5.27 4.87
N SER A 57 3.04 4.76 5.91
CA SER A 57 1.64 5.06 6.17
C SER A 57 1.46 6.39 6.91
N VAL A 58 0.86 7.36 6.24
CA VAL A 58 0.19 8.49 6.90
C VAL A 58 -1.20 7.99 7.30
N TRP A 59 -1.39 7.69 8.57
CA TRP A 59 -2.69 7.22 9.08
C TRP A 59 -3.65 8.39 9.26
N CYS A 60 -4.91 8.22 8.89
CA CYS A 60 -5.93 9.24 9.14
C CYS A 60 -6.13 9.45 10.66
N LEU A 61 -6.77 10.54 11.07
CA LEU A 61 -7.01 10.78 12.50
C LEU A 61 -7.90 9.67 13.09
N PHE A 62 -7.63 9.28 14.34
CA PHE A 62 -8.42 8.24 15.04
C PHE A 62 -9.93 8.48 14.96
N GLN A 63 -10.37 9.74 15.08
CA GLN A 63 -11.80 10.09 15.01
C GLN A 63 -12.40 9.75 13.65
N THR A 64 -11.75 10.17 12.57
CA THR A 64 -12.15 9.88 11.19
C THR A 64 -12.10 8.37 10.92
N ALA A 65 -11.04 7.68 11.35
CA ALA A 65 -10.93 6.23 11.23
C ALA A 65 -12.08 5.51 11.96
N ARG A 66 -12.44 5.97 13.16
CA ARG A 66 -13.52 5.39 13.97
C ARG A 66 -14.89 5.59 13.33
N GLU A 67 -15.16 6.78 12.78
CA GLU A 67 -16.40 7.08 12.08
C GLU A 67 -16.57 6.19 10.85
N PHE A 68 -15.50 6.04 10.06
CA PHE A 68 -15.47 5.14 8.92
C PHE A 68 -15.73 3.68 9.33
N VAL A 69 -14.97 3.15 10.28
CA VAL A 69 -15.13 1.73 10.69
C VAL A 69 -16.53 1.47 11.24
N ARG A 70 -17.14 2.44 11.93
CA ARG A 70 -18.53 2.34 12.41
C ARG A 70 -19.56 2.36 11.28
N SER A 71 -19.34 3.16 10.22
CA SER A 71 -20.27 3.20 9.09
C SER A 71 -20.32 1.88 8.31
N LEU A 72 -19.25 1.08 8.36
CA LEU A 72 -19.23 -0.27 7.77
C LEU A 72 -20.19 -1.24 8.47
N GLY A 73 -20.57 -0.98 9.73
CA GLY A 73 -21.48 -1.84 10.50
C GLY A 73 -20.91 -3.22 10.81
N LEU A 74 -19.58 -3.36 10.87
CA LEU A 74 -18.92 -4.63 11.19
C LEU A 74 -19.06 -4.92 12.68
N THR A 75 -19.43 -6.16 13.01
CA THR A 75 -19.78 -6.58 14.38
C THR A 75 -18.69 -7.41 15.05
N SER A 76 -17.67 -7.84 14.29
CA SER A 76 -16.61 -8.72 14.80
C SER A 76 -15.25 -8.48 14.16
N GLU A 77 -14.18 -8.90 14.85
CA GLU A 77 -12.82 -8.91 14.31
C GLU A 77 -12.72 -9.83 13.07
N ALA A 78 -13.49 -10.92 13.03
CA ALA A 78 -13.54 -11.82 11.87
C ALA A 78 -14.06 -11.09 10.63
N GLU A 79 -15.10 -10.26 10.77
CA GLU A 79 -15.61 -9.41 9.70
C GLU A 79 -14.59 -8.34 9.28
N TRP A 80 -13.90 -7.71 10.24
CA TRP A 80 -12.79 -6.79 9.93
C TRP A 80 -11.67 -7.46 9.11
N ARG A 81 -11.32 -8.70 9.45
CA ARG A 81 -10.31 -9.47 8.72
C ARG A 81 -10.73 -9.80 7.28
N LYS A 82 -12.01 -10.06 7.05
CA LYS A 82 -12.59 -10.25 5.70
C LYS A 82 -12.59 -8.93 4.93
N TYR A 83 -13.06 -7.85 5.57
CA TYR A 83 -13.09 -6.52 4.98
C TYR A 83 -11.71 -6.06 4.48
N ARG A 84 -10.68 -6.11 5.33
CA ARG A 84 -9.32 -5.67 4.94
C ARG A 84 -8.67 -6.52 3.85
N LYS A 85 -9.20 -7.72 3.58
CA LYS A 85 -8.75 -8.61 2.50
C LYS A 85 -9.48 -8.35 1.18
N GLY A 86 -10.55 -7.54 1.19
CA GLY A 86 -11.43 -7.35 0.04
C GLY A 86 -12.49 -8.45 -0.12
N ASP A 87 -12.69 -9.29 0.89
CA ASP A 87 -13.65 -10.41 0.84
C ASP A 87 -15.12 -9.97 1.03
N LEU A 88 -15.37 -8.66 1.18
CA LEU A 88 -16.70 -8.06 1.33
C LEU A 88 -16.96 -7.02 0.23
N PRO A 89 -17.39 -7.43 -0.98
CA PRO A 89 -17.53 -6.54 -2.12
C PRO A 89 -18.54 -5.40 -1.88
N ASP A 90 -19.61 -5.67 -1.12
CA ASP A 90 -20.67 -4.69 -0.79
C ASP A 90 -20.19 -3.55 0.12
N LYS A 91 -19.01 -3.70 0.75
CA LYS A 91 -18.44 -2.72 1.70
C LYS A 91 -17.33 -1.87 1.07
N GLY A 92 -17.02 -2.11 -0.20
CA GLY A 92 -15.91 -1.45 -0.90
C GLY A 92 -14.53 -1.86 -0.37
N LEU A 93 -13.49 -1.21 -0.87
CA LEU A 93 -12.10 -1.44 -0.44
C LEU A 93 -11.77 -0.60 0.79
N LYS A 94 -10.91 -1.13 1.66
CA LYS A 94 -10.36 -0.40 2.80
C LYS A 94 -9.46 0.74 2.28
N PRO A 95 -9.70 1.99 2.69
CA PRO A 95 -8.78 3.09 2.42
C PRO A 95 -7.35 2.79 2.90
N ASP A 96 -6.35 3.26 2.15
CA ASP A 96 -4.94 2.97 2.44
C ASP A 96 -4.45 3.62 3.74
N ASP A 97 -5.03 4.76 4.11
CA ASP A 97 -4.78 5.52 5.34
C ASP A 97 -5.44 4.94 6.59
N ILE A 98 -6.16 3.80 6.47
CA ILE A 98 -6.68 3.05 7.61
C ILE A 98 -5.78 1.85 7.92
N PRO A 99 -5.24 1.76 9.14
CA PRO A 99 -4.31 0.70 9.51
C PRO A 99 -4.96 -0.68 9.57
N ASN A 100 -4.21 -1.69 9.14
CA ASN A 100 -4.62 -3.10 9.25
C ASN A 100 -4.79 -3.57 10.70
N THR A 101 -4.07 -2.92 11.62
CA THR A 101 -4.11 -3.18 13.07
C THR A 101 -4.27 -1.85 13.80
N PRO A 102 -5.49 -1.29 13.91
CA PRO A 102 -5.72 0.02 14.53
C PRO A 102 -5.18 0.12 15.95
N ALA A 103 -5.28 -0.96 16.74
CA ALA A 103 -4.79 -1.02 18.12
C ALA A 103 -3.26 -0.87 18.28
N LYS A 104 -2.48 -0.89 17.18
CA LYS A 104 -1.03 -0.64 17.20
C LYS A 104 -0.66 0.77 16.70
N VAL A 105 -1.65 1.57 16.30
CA VAL A 105 -1.45 2.84 15.60
C VAL A 105 -2.10 4.00 16.35
N TYR A 106 -3.28 3.78 16.92
CA TYR A 106 -3.99 4.75 17.76
C TYR A 106 -4.00 4.27 19.21
#